data_AF-A0A1V8RP34-F1
#
_entry.id   AF-A0A1V8RP34-F1
#
_cell.length_a   1.000
_cell.length_b   1.000
_cell.length_c   1.000
_cell.angle_alpha   90.00
_cell.angle_beta   90.00
_cell.angle_gamma   90.00
#
_symmetry.space_group_name_H-M   'P 1'
#
loop_
_entity.id
_entity.type
_entity.pdbx_description
1 polymer ?
#
loop_
_entity_poly.entity_id
_entity_poly.type
_entity_poly.pdbx_seq_one_letter_code
_entity_poly.pdbx_strand_id
1 'polypeptide(L)'
;MRVGSLGADLIARALDLSDAQAGAIQIALAWADDTGRVVATLADLRALLNDACGADLSASYGLVSPVSVAAVQRALLRLERGAPWAFGRSSFDPRDVSGVTVLTCGMLAAVPGLYGAFAAHVLESLYSGLGEIGDVAAPGLMVMIDESHLVFDGATPAVVRRIEQITRLIRSKGVGLIYVTQSPSDLPHVISGQLATRVQHALRGSTSHHLKALKAAADTMPGSITVADIMGLGTGHAIVSVPDSRGAPLPGRSVAIQRGRKELCSMGACIPPAVVESRPSTPDRPVDVVPKRKPRPWWHWPLAVGVVLYGAVLIGNMV
;
A
#
# COMPACT_ATOMS: atom_id res chain seq x y z
N MET A 1 4.48 -8.93 6.78
CA MET A 1 5.23 -7.66 6.98
C MET A 1 5.88 -7.68 8.36
N ARG A 2 6.98 -6.94 8.58
CA ARG A 2 7.51 -6.73 9.95
C ARG A 2 6.68 -5.65 10.64
N VAL A 3 6.32 -5.87 11.91
CA VAL A 3 5.46 -4.93 12.65
C VAL A 3 6.17 -3.60 12.85
N GLY A 4 7.43 -3.59 13.31
CA GLY A 4 8.17 -2.35 13.55
C GLY A 4 8.37 -1.49 12.30
N SER A 5 8.45 -2.09 11.10
CA SER A 5 8.63 -1.34 9.85
C SER A 5 7.39 -0.61 9.35
N LEU A 6 6.23 -0.83 9.97
CA LEU A 6 4.99 -0.15 9.61
C LEU A 6 4.88 1.24 10.25
N GLY A 7 5.50 1.43 11.41
CA GLY A 7 5.24 2.58 12.26
C GLY A 7 3.85 2.53 12.92
N ALA A 8 3.64 3.40 13.91
CA ALA A 8 2.44 3.38 14.75
C ALA A 8 1.15 3.67 13.96
N ASP A 9 1.17 4.58 12.98
CA ASP A 9 -0.03 4.99 12.23
C ASP A 9 -0.60 3.86 11.37
N LEU A 10 0.26 3.11 10.68
CA LEU A 10 -0.18 1.98 9.85
C LEU A 10 -0.65 0.81 10.70
N ILE A 11 -0.01 0.59 11.86
CA ILE A 11 -0.48 -0.40 12.85
C ILE A 11 -1.84 0.01 13.41
N ALA A 12 -2.01 1.27 13.77
CA ALA A 12 -3.27 1.81 14.29
C ALA A 12 -4.41 1.62 13.30
N ARG A 13 -4.16 1.90 12.03
CA ARG A 13 -5.13 1.63 10.96
C ARG A 13 -5.44 0.14 10.81
N ALA A 14 -4.42 -0.73 10.75
CA ALA A 14 -4.62 -2.16 10.58
C ALA A 14 -5.40 -2.81 11.73
N LEU A 15 -5.40 -2.17 12.91
CA LEU A 15 -6.03 -2.65 14.13
C LEU A 15 -7.29 -1.88 14.53
N ASP A 16 -7.68 -0.87 13.74
CA ASP A 16 -8.78 0.06 14.03
C ASP A 16 -8.67 0.68 15.43
N LEU A 17 -7.53 1.33 15.68
CA LEU A 17 -7.19 1.94 16.97
C LEU A 17 -7.53 3.42 17.02
N SER A 18 -7.85 3.90 18.22
CA SER A 18 -8.02 5.34 18.48
C SER A 18 -6.68 6.08 18.55
N ASP A 19 -6.70 7.42 18.43
CA ASP A 19 -5.50 8.26 18.51
C ASP A 19 -4.70 8.03 19.80
N ALA A 20 -5.38 7.86 20.94
CA ALA A 20 -4.72 7.57 22.22
C ALA A 20 -4.04 6.19 22.24
N GLN A 21 -4.59 5.21 21.53
CA GLN A 21 -4.01 3.87 21.41
C GLN A 21 -2.85 3.88 20.41
N ALA A 22 -2.97 4.62 19.31
CA ALA A 22 -1.89 4.86 18.36
C ALA A 22 -0.69 5.56 19.03
N GLY A 23 -0.95 6.57 19.87
CA GLY A 23 0.09 7.26 20.64
C GLY A 23 0.83 6.33 21.62
N ALA A 24 0.12 5.41 22.26
CA ALA A 24 0.76 4.40 23.11
C ALA A 24 1.71 3.48 22.31
N ILE A 25 1.33 3.09 21.10
CA ILE A 25 2.20 2.32 20.20
C ILE A 25 3.39 3.16 19.74
N GLN A 26 3.18 4.44 19.43
CA GLN A 26 4.25 5.35 19.01
C GLN A 26 5.32 5.50 20.10
N ILE A 27 4.91 5.74 21.34
CA ILE A 27 5.83 5.82 22.49
C ILE A 27 6.60 4.51 22.66
N ALA A 28 5.89 3.38 22.62
CA ALA A 28 6.50 2.07 22.78
C ALA A 28 7.54 1.78 21.69
N LEU A 29 7.23 2.07 20.41
CA LEU A 29 8.16 1.88 19.29
C LEU A 29 9.36 2.83 19.37
N ALA A 30 9.16 4.10 19.72
CA ALA A 30 10.26 5.05 19.91
C ALA A 30 11.21 4.58 21.02
N TRP A 31 10.65 4.12 22.15
CA TRP A 31 11.44 3.54 23.22
C TRP A 31 12.19 2.27 22.79
N ALA A 32 11.58 1.43 21.94
CA ALA A 32 12.24 0.26 21.38
C ALA A 32 13.43 0.65 20.48
N ASP A 33 13.27 1.66 19.63
CA ASP A 33 14.33 2.14 18.74
C ASP A 33 15.52 2.69 19.55
N ASP A 34 15.27 3.51 20.57
CA ASP A 34 16.31 4.10 21.43
C ASP A 34 17.03 3.06 22.30
N THR A 35 16.35 1.95 22.60
CA THR A 35 16.94 0.82 23.36
C THR A 35 17.47 -0.31 22.47
N GLY A 36 17.42 -0.15 21.15
CA GLY A 36 17.89 -1.15 20.19
C GLY A 36 17.07 -2.46 20.16
N ARG A 37 15.81 -2.42 20.61
CA ARG A 37 14.91 -3.59 20.63
C ARG A 37 14.22 -3.77 19.28
N VAL A 38 14.41 -4.94 18.67
CA VAL A 38 13.78 -5.25 17.37
C VAL A 38 12.36 -5.77 17.57
N VAL A 39 11.39 -5.12 16.92
CA VAL A 39 9.97 -5.51 16.93
C VAL A 39 9.59 -6.11 15.58
N ALA A 40 9.65 -7.44 15.46
CA ALA A 40 9.38 -8.10 14.18
C ALA A 40 7.95 -8.64 14.09
N THR A 41 7.42 -9.17 15.19
CA THR A 41 6.15 -9.92 15.26
C THR A 41 5.11 -9.22 16.14
N LEU A 42 3.85 -9.67 16.05
CA LEU A 42 2.79 -9.19 16.96
C LEU A 42 3.09 -9.56 18.41
N ALA A 43 3.74 -10.71 18.65
CA ALA A 43 4.18 -11.13 19.98
C ALA A 43 5.25 -10.17 20.55
N ASP A 44 6.22 -9.76 19.73
CA ASP A 44 7.24 -8.79 20.13
C ASP A 44 6.60 -7.44 20.50
N LEU A 45 5.62 -6.98 19.71
CA LEU A 45 4.89 -5.75 20.01
C LEU A 45 4.08 -5.87 21.31
N ARG A 46 3.44 -7.01 21.57
CA ARG A 46 2.73 -7.26 22.84
C ARG A 46 3.69 -7.20 24.03
N ALA A 47 4.85 -7.84 23.92
CA ALA A 47 5.87 -7.82 24.96
C ALA A 47 6.38 -6.40 25.22
N LEU A 48 6.68 -5.66 24.14
CA LEU A 48 7.11 -4.27 24.23
C LEU A 48 6.08 -3.38 24.92
N LEU A 49 4.79 -3.53 24.61
CA LEU A 49 3.72 -2.74 25.24
C LEU A 49 3.57 -3.05 26.74
N ASN A 50 3.76 -4.32 27.15
CA ASN A 50 3.77 -4.68 28.57
C ASN A 50 4.93 -4.02 29.31
N ASP A 51 6.13 -4.09 28.74
CA ASP A 51 7.32 -3.50 29.34
C ASP A 51 7.20 -1.97 29.41
N ALA A 52 6.72 -1.34 28.34
CA ALA A 52 6.51 0.11 28.28
C ALA A 52 5.47 0.60 29.29
N CYS A 53 4.44 -0.22 29.59
CA CYS A 53 3.43 0.09 30.59
C CYS A 53 3.98 0.04 32.02
N GLY A 54 4.96 -0.82 32.29
CA GLY A 54 5.60 -0.97 33.59
C GLY A 54 6.81 -0.05 33.80
N ALA A 55 7.34 0.54 32.72
CA ALA A 55 8.49 1.44 32.76
C ALA A 55 8.07 2.88 33.04
N ASP A 56 8.93 3.63 33.74
CA ASP A 56 8.74 5.08 33.91
C ASP A 56 9.23 5.84 32.67
N LEU A 57 8.41 5.82 31.62
CA LEU A 57 8.69 6.50 30.34
C LEU A 57 8.19 7.95 30.31
N SER A 58 7.45 8.37 31.33
CA SER A 58 6.71 9.64 31.35
C SER A 58 7.62 10.85 31.15
N ALA A 59 8.82 10.82 31.71
CA ALA A 59 9.77 11.93 31.63
C ALA A 59 10.42 12.10 30.26
N SER A 60 10.58 11.02 29.48
CA SER A 60 11.34 11.04 28.22
C SER A 60 10.45 10.94 26.97
N TYR A 61 9.38 10.15 27.04
CA TYR A 61 8.53 9.86 25.88
C TYR A 61 7.06 10.22 26.09
N GLY A 62 6.62 10.29 27.35
CA GLY A 62 5.24 10.54 27.73
C GLY A 62 4.55 9.32 28.35
N LEU A 63 3.27 9.49 28.70
CA LEU A 63 2.52 8.50 29.46
C LEU A 63 1.96 7.40 28.57
N VAL A 64 2.29 6.15 28.91
CA VAL A 64 1.64 4.96 28.35
C VAL A 64 0.57 4.49 29.33
N SER A 65 -0.70 4.77 29.04
CA SER A 65 -1.82 4.36 29.90
C SER A 65 -2.03 2.84 29.86
N PRO A 66 -2.17 2.16 31.02
CA PRO A 66 -2.52 0.74 31.08
C PRO A 66 -3.83 0.41 30.35
N VAL A 67 -4.78 1.34 30.33
CA VAL A 67 -6.07 1.18 29.64
C VAL A 67 -5.87 1.13 28.12
N SER A 68 -5.03 2.01 27.58
CA SER A 68 -4.69 2.01 26.15
C SER A 68 -3.96 0.74 25.77
N VAL A 69 -2.98 0.30 26.57
CA VAL A 69 -2.24 -0.96 26.34
C VAL A 69 -3.17 -2.16 26.31
N ALA A 70 -4.09 -2.28 27.28
CA ALA A 70 -5.06 -3.37 27.31
C ALA A 70 -6.02 -3.36 26.10
N ALA A 71 -6.39 -2.18 25.59
CA ALA A 71 -7.19 -2.06 24.37
C ALA A 71 -6.41 -2.50 23.12
N VAL A 72 -5.16 -2.05 22.98
CA VAL A 72 -4.27 -2.45 21.88
C VAL A 72 -4.03 -3.96 21.88
N GLN A 73 -3.76 -4.55 23.04
CA GLN A 73 -3.55 -5.99 23.16
C GLN A 73 -4.75 -6.82 22.72
N ARG A 74 -5.97 -6.37 23.03
CA ARG A 74 -7.20 -7.03 22.52
C ARG A 74 -7.31 -6.93 21.00
N ALA A 75 -6.93 -5.80 20.41
CA ALA A 75 -6.90 -5.65 18.96
C ALA A 75 -5.85 -6.57 18.32
N LEU A 76 -4.64 -6.62 18.89
CA LEU A 76 -3.57 -7.52 18.44
C LEU A 76 -4.01 -8.99 18.48
N LEU A 77 -4.69 -9.42 19.55
CA LEU A 77 -5.26 -10.76 19.67
C LEU A 77 -6.32 -11.08 18.59
N ARG A 78 -7.17 -10.11 18.24
CA ARG A 78 -8.14 -10.29 17.14
C ARG A 78 -7.43 -10.46 15.80
N LEU A 79 -6.43 -9.62 15.52
CA LEU A 79 -5.67 -9.69 14.27
C LEU A 79 -4.83 -10.96 14.17
N GLU A 80 -4.20 -11.37 15.26
CA GLU A 80 -3.43 -12.62 15.34
C GLU A 80 -4.29 -13.85 15.04
N ARG A 81 -5.56 -13.85 15.48
CA ARG A 81 -6.51 -14.92 15.18
C ARG A 81 -7.10 -14.84 13.77
N GLY A 82 -7.35 -13.64 13.25
CA GLY A 82 -7.94 -13.43 11.92
C GLY A 82 -6.93 -13.50 10.78
N ALA A 83 -5.68 -13.15 11.03
CA ALA A 83 -4.62 -13.04 10.03
C ALA A 83 -3.22 -13.40 10.59
N PRO A 84 -3.02 -14.62 11.14
CA PRO A 84 -1.73 -15.03 11.71
C PRO A 84 -0.57 -15.00 10.70
N TRP A 85 -0.88 -15.07 9.41
CA TRP A 85 0.06 -15.04 8.29
C TRP A 85 0.49 -13.62 7.88
N ALA A 86 -0.16 -12.56 8.37
CA ALA A 86 0.08 -11.20 7.92
C ALA A 86 1.39 -10.61 8.44
N PHE A 87 1.86 -11.05 9.61
CA PHE A 87 3.03 -10.51 10.29
C PHE A 87 4.05 -11.61 10.58
N GLY A 88 5.34 -11.28 10.44
CA GLY A 88 6.41 -12.24 10.66
C GLY A 88 7.80 -11.65 10.49
N ARG A 89 8.82 -12.48 10.75
CA ARG A 89 10.23 -12.09 10.64
C ARG A 89 10.70 -11.93 9.19
N SER A 90 10.08 -12.67 8.27
CA SER A 90 10.30 -12.50 6.83
C SER A 90 9.61 -11.22 6.34
N SER A 91 10.37 -10.38 5.64
CA SER A 91 9.88 -9.13 5.06
C SER A 91 10.04 -9.15 3.56
N PHE A 92 9.02 -8.66 2.87
CA PHE A 92 9.08 -8.36 1.45
C PHE A 92 9.67 -6.96 1.27
N ASP A 93 10.71 -6.83 0.44
CA ASP A 93 11.25 -5.54 0.01
C ASP A 93 10.78 -5.26 -1.42
N PRO A 94 9.98 -4.20 -1.66
CA PRO A 94 9.48 -3.90 -3.00
C PRO A 94 10.58 -3.49 -3.99
N ARG A 95 11.82 -3.27 -3.54
CA ARG A 95 12.97 -2.98 -4.41
C ARG A 95 13.61 -4.23 -5.02
N ASP A 96 13.32 -5.41 -4.47
CA ASP A 96 13.90 -6.68 -4.93
C ASP A 96 13.11 -7.33 -6.08
N VAL A 97 12.02 -6.70 -6.52
CA VAL A 97 11.16 -7.16 -7.61
C VAL A 97 11.83 -7.00 -8.98
N SER A 98 11.55 -7.92 -9.90
CA SER A 98 12.00 -7.84 -11.29
C SER A 98 10.94 -8.35 -12.24
N GLY A 99 10.93 -7.83 -13.47
CA GLY A 99 9.86 -8.11 -14.44
C GLY A 99 8.46 -7.70 -13.94
N VAL A 100 7.40 -8.21 -14.55
CA VAL A 100 6.06 -7.94 -14.04
C VAL A 100 5.79 -8.85 -12.83
N THR A 101 5.72 -8.26 -11.64
CA THR A 101 5.49 -8.97 -10.38
C THR A 101 4.08 -8.66 -9.89
N VAL A 102 3.23 -9.67 -9.80
CA VAL A 102 1.88 -9.52 -9.23
C VAL A 102 1.89 -9.98 -7.79
N LEU A 103 1.66 -9.06 -6.86
CA LEU A 103 1.47 -9.37 -5.44
C LEU A 103 -0.01 -9.69 -5.23
N THR A 104 -0.30 -10.97 -4.96
CA THR A 104 -1.69 -11.40 -4.70
C THR A 104 -2.06 -11.06 -3.27
N CYS A 105 -2.93 -10.06 -3.11
CA CYS A 105 -3.31 -9.51 -1.81
C CYS A 105 -4.73 -9.90 -1.38
N GLY A 106 -5.34 -10.93 -1.99
CA GLY A 106 -6.73 -11.33 -1.69
C GLY A 106 -6.98 -11.63 -0.20
N MET A 107 -6.04 -12.29 0.47
CA MET A 107 -6.15 -12.53 1.93
C MET A 107 -6.04 -11.23 2.75
N LEU A 108 -5.27 -10.24 2.28
CA LEU A 108 -5.13 -8.94 2.93
C LEU A 108 -6.40 -8.10 2.73
N ALA A 109 -7.00 -8.17 1.53
CA ALA A 109 -8.24 -7.47 1.21
C ALA A 109 -9.45 -8.01 2.01
N ALA A 110 -9.41 -9.29 2.42
CA ALA A 110 -10.43 -9.89 3.27
C ALA A 110 -10.41 -9.37 4.73
N VAL A 111 -9.32 -8.70 5.15
CA VAL A 111 -9.17 -8.16 6.50
C VAL A 111 -9.24 -6.63 6.43
N PRO A 112 -10.27 -5.99 7.03
CA PRO A 112 -10.43 -4.54 6.99
C PRO A 112 -9.18 -3.79 7.41
N GLY A 113 -8.82 -2.74 6.67
CA GLY A 113 -7.66 -1.87 6.93
C GLY A 113 -6.29 -2.48 6.60
N LEU A 114 -6.16 -3.81 6.52
CA LEU A 114 -4.86 -4.47 6.35
C LEU A 114 -4.29 -4.32 4.94
N TYR A 115 -5.13 -4.39 3.89
CA TYR A 115 -4.71 -4.10 2.52
C TYR A 115 -4.15 -2.67 2.38
N GLY A 116 -4.89 -1.68 2.90
CA GLY A 116 -4.47 -0.28 2.85
C GLY A 116 -3.17 -0.04 3.61
N ALA A 117 -2.99 -0.67 4.77
CA ALA A 117 -1.74 -0.63 5.52
C ALA A 117 -0.57 -1.26 4.75
N PHE A 118 -0.79 -2.38 4.07
CA PHE A 118 0.25 -3.02 3.24
C PHE A 118 0.64 -2.17 2.03
N ALA A 119 -0.35 -1.65 1.28
CA ALA A 119 -0.10 -0.79 0.13
C ALA A 119 0.66 0.48 0.53
N ALA A 120 0.25 1.13 1.62
CA ALA A 120 0.94 2.30 2.17
C ALA A 120 2.39 1.96 2.58
N HIS A 121 2.61 0.82 3.21
CA HIS A 121 3.95 0.35 3.57
C HIS A 121 4.84 0.08 2.34
N VAL A 122 4.30 -0.48 1.27
CA VAL A 122 5.03 -0.68 0.01
C VAL A 122 5.44 0.67 -0.58
N LEU A 123 4.52 1.64 -0.64
CA LEU A 123 4.82 2.98 -1.13
C LEU A 123 5.88 3.69 -0.27
N GLU A 124 5.78 3.61 1.05
CA GLU A 124 6.75 4.18 1.98
C GLU A 124 8.14 3.53 1.84
N SER A 125 8.18 2.21 1.70
CA SER A 125 9.43 1.45 1.53
C SER A 125 10.16 1.83 0.24
N LEU A 126 9.40 2.06 -0.85
CA LEU A 126 9.96 2.54 -2.11
C LEU A 126 10.45 3.99 -1.98
N TYR A 127 9.63 4.88 -1.41
CA TYR A 127 9.97 6.29 -1.28
C TYR A 127 11.22 6.53 -0.40
N SER A 128 11.27 5.89 0.77
CA SER A 128 12.39 5.99 1.72
C SER A 128 13.63 5.21 1.26
N GLY A 129 13.41 4.08 0.58
CA GLY A 129 14.47 3.15 0.22
C GLY A 129 15.17 3.44 -1.12
N LEU A 130 14.58 4.25 -2.00
CA LEU A 130 15.15 4.62 -3.29
C LEU A 130 15.92 5.95 -3.20
N GLY A 131 17.04 6.02 -3.92
CA GLY A 131 17.77 7.26 -4.15
C GLY A 131 17.03 8.19 -5.12
N GLU A 132 17.33 9.48 -5.10
CA GLU A 132 16.85 10.41 -6.13
C GLU A 132 17.67 10.21 -7.41
N ILE A 133 17.02 10.15 -8.58
CA ILE A 133 17.73 10.19 -9.88
C ILE A 133 17.50 11.49 -10.65
N GLY A 134 16.68 12.41 -10.14
CA GLY A 134 16.34 13.64 -10.85
C GLY A 134 15.37 13.39 -12.01
N ASP A 135 15.53 14.12 -13.10
CA ASP A 135 14.59 14.08 -14.23
C ASP A 135 15.00 13.01 -15.26
N VAL A 136 14.35 11.86 -15.16
CA VAL A 136 14.49 10.74 -16.09
C VAL A 136 13.30 10.72 -17.06
N ALA A 137 13.59 10.49 -18.35
CA ALA A 137 12.58 10.49 -19.40
C ALA A 137 11.48 9.42 -19.23
N ALA A 138 11.76 8.36 -18.49
CA ALA A 138 10.81 7.30 -18.15
C ALA A 138 11.07 6.78 -16.72
N PRO A 139 10.04 6.31 -16.01
CA PRO A 139 10.21 5.69 -14.71
C PRO A 139 10.96 4.35 -14.85
N GLY A 140 11.85 4.07 -13.91
CA GLY A 140 12.54 2.78 -13.78
C GLY A 140 11.70 1.72 -13.08
N LEU A 141 10.62 2.12 -12.39
CA LEU A 141 9.66 1.22 -11.73
C LEU A 141 8.24 1.76 -11.88
N MET A 142 7.29 0.89 -12.21
CA MET A 142 5.86 1.21 -12.15
C MET A 142 5.19 0.43 -11.02
N VAL A 143 4.37 1.11 -10.22
CA VAL A 143 3.55 0.46 -9.18
C VAL A 143 2.08 0.68 -9.52
N MET A 144 1.36 -0.42 -9.69
CA MET A 144 -0.08 -0.43 -9.93
C MET A 144 -0.78 -0.92 -8.66
N ILE A 145 -1.71 -0.11 -8.18
CA ILE A 145 -2.52 -0.41 -7.00
C ILE A 145 -3.94 -0.66 -7.46
N ASP A 146 -4.36 -1.92 -7.41
CA ASP A 146 -5.74 -2.29 -7.66
C ASP A 146 -6.63 -1.96 -6.47
N GLU A 147 -7.91 -1.72 -6.71
CA GLU A 147 -8.87 -1.27 -5.70
C GLU A 147 -8.30 -0.18 -4.79
N SER A 148 -7.70 0.82 -5.43
CA SER A 148 -6.95 1.89 -4.77
C SER A 148 -7.75 2.67 -3.71
N HIS A 149 -9.08 2.66 -3.79
CA HIS A 149 -9.94 3.23 -2.74
C HIS A 149 -9.69 2.60 -1.36
N LEU A 150 -9.37 1.30 -1.29
CA LEU A 150 -9.02 0.60 -0.04
C LEU A 150 -7.74 1.14 0.61
N VAL A 151 -6.89 1.84 -0.15
CA VAL A 151 -5.71 2.52 0.40
C VAL A 151 -6.10 3.76 1.21
N PHE A 152 -7.27 4.34 0.96
CA PHE A 152 -7.71 5.56 1.63
C PHE A 152 -8.89 5.33 2.59
N ASP A 153 -9.66 4.27 2.37
CA ASP A 153 -10.79 3.92 3.24
C ASP A 153 -10.33 3.59 4.67
N GLY A 154 -10.99 4.21 5.66
CA GLY A 154 -10.64 4.12 7.08
C GLY A 154 -9.22 4.59 7.43
N ALA A 155 -8.52 5.30 6.53
CA ALA A 155 -7.18 5.81 6.81
C ALA A 155 -7.23 7.05 7.72
N THR A 156 -6.30 7.13 8.68
CA THR A 156 -6.16 8.35 9.50
C THR A 156 -5.72 9.53 8.62
N PRO A 157 -6.05 10.78 8.99
CA PRO A 157 -5.60 11.96 8.25
C PRO A 157 -4.08 12.03 8.09
N ALA A 158 -3.31 11.50 9.04
CA ALA A 158 -1.86 11.41 8.96
C ALA A 158 -1.41 10.49 7.82
N VAL A 159 -2.00 9.29 7.71
CA VAL A 159 -1.70 8.32 6.64
C VAL A 159 -2.08 8.90 5.27
N VAL A 160 -3.25 9.52 5.14
CA VAL A 160 -3.69 10.13 3.87
C VAL A 160 -2.68 11.20 3.41
N ARG A 161 -2.32 12.14 4.29
CA ARG A 161 -1.32 13.18 3.99
C ARG A 161 0.03 12.59 3.60
N ARG A 162 0.45 11.50 4.26
CA ARG A 162 1.72 10.84 3.94
C ARG A 162 1.68 10.22 2.55
N ILE A 163 0.60 9.54 2.18
CA ILE A 163 0.44 8.95 0.84
C ILE A 163 0.35 10.04 -0.23
N GLU A 164 -0.33 11.15 0.04
CA GLU A 164 -0.34 12.33 -0.83
C GLU A 164 1.07 12.89 -1.07
N GLN A 165 1.87 13.01 0.00
CA GLN A 165 3.26 13.43 -0.11
C GLN A 165 4.09 12.47 -0.97
N ILE A 166 3.99 11.16 -0.73
CA ILE A 166 4.69 10.15 -1.53
C ILE A 166 4.28 10.26 -3.00
N THR A 167 2.98 10.32 -3.28
CA THR A 167 2.45 10.42 -4.65
C THR A 167 3.05 11.61 -5.40
N ARG A 168 3.24 12.74 -4.72
CA ARG A 168 3.84 13.95 -5.30
C ARG A 168 5.35 13.81 -5.55
N LEU A 169 6.07 13.13 -4.66
CA LEU A 169 7.53 13.14 -4.64
C LEU A 169 8.17 11.91 -5.27
N ILE A 170 7.45 10.79 -5.38
CA ILE A 170 8.02 9.51 -5.83
C ILE A 170 8.49 9.55 -7.30
N ARG A 171 8.03 10.52 -8.08
CA ARG A 171 8.51 10.75 -9.45
C ARG A 171 10.00 11.08 -9.50
N SER A 172 10.54 11.88 -8.56
CA SER A 172 11.99 12.19 -8.53
C SER A 172 12.85 10.98 -8.15
N LYS A 173 12.21 9.97 -7.57
CA LYS A 173 12.75 8.64 -7.30
C LYS A 173 12.55 7.69 -8.47
N GLY A 174 12.23 8.17 -9.68
CA GLY A 174 12.05 7.36 -10.89
C GLY A 174 10.95 6.30 -10.80
N VAL A 175 9.95 6.47 -9.92
CA VAL A 175 8.80 5.57 -9.81
C VAL A 175 7.56 6.23 -10.37
N GLY A 176 6.79 5.51 -11.19
CA GLY A 176 5.45 5.90 -11.60
C GLY A 176 4.38 5.12 -10.84
N LEU A 177 3.26 5.78 -10.53
CA LEU A 177 2.11 5.19 -9.84
C LEU A 177 0.92 5.10 -10.78
N ILE A 178 0.20 3.98 -10.73
CA ILE A 178 -1.09 3.76 -11.37
C ILE A 178 -2.09 3.38 -10.28
N TYR A 179 -3.13 4.20 -10.12
CA TYR A 179 -4.25 3.89 -9.25
C TYR A 179 -5.39 3.34 -10.11
N VAL A 180 -5.85 2.14 -9.78
CA VAL A 180 -7.01 1.51 -10.42
C VAL A 180 -8.16 1.54 -9.43
N THR A 181 -9.30 2.10 -9.85
CA THR A 181 -10.51 2.25 -9.04
C THR A 181 -11.74 2.19 -9.94
N GLN A 182 -12.87 1.80 -9.37
CA GLN A 182 -14.16 1.78 -10.05
C GLN A 182 -14.73 3.19 -10.22
N SER A 183 -14.50 4.08 -9.25
CA SER A 183 -14.92 5.48 -9.33
C SER A 183 -13.77 6.43 -8.98
N PRO A 184 -13.53 7.47 -9.80
CA PRO A 184 -12.59 8.54 -9.48
C PRO A 184 -12.93 9.29 -8.19
N SER A 185 -14.20 9.27 -7.76
CA SER A 185 -14.66 9.89 -6.51
C SER A 185 -14.11 9.24 -5.25
N ASP A 186 -13.64 7.99 -5.35
CA ASP A 186 -13.19 7.21 -4.21
C ASP A 186 -11.71 7.49 -3.87
N LEU A 187 -11.06 8.32 -4.68
CA LEU A 187 -9.72 8.83 -4.44
C LEU A 187 -9.77 10.24 -3.83
N PRO A 188 -8.86 10.57 -2.90
CA PRO A 188 -8.73 11.95 -2.43
C PRO A 188 -8.49 12.91 -3.58
N HIS A 189 -9.11 14.10 -3.54
CA HIS A 189 -9.01 15.10 -4.60
C HIS A 189 -7.55 15.50 -4.88
N VAL A 190 -6.72 15.55 -3.83
CA VAL A 190 -5.28 15.83 -3.96
C VAL A 190 -4.59 14.76 -4.81
N ILE A 191 -4.90 13.48 -4.62
CA ILE A 191 -4.34 12.39 -5.42
C ILE A 191 -4.88 12.45 -6.85
N SER A 192 -6.20 12.52 -7.01
CA SER A 192 -6.87 12.53 -8.32
C SER A 192 -6.42 13.70 -9.21
N GLY A 193 -6.14 14.87 -8.60
CA GLY A 193 -5.62 16.05 -9.29
C GLY A 193 -4.17 15.92 -9.77
N GLN A 194 -3.37 15.03 -9.19
CA GLN A 194 -1.97 14.80 -9.59
C GLN A 194 -1.83 13.76 -10.71
N LEU A 195 -2.92 13.07 -11.08
CA LEU A 195 -2.90 12.06 -12.14
C LEU A 195 -2.81 12.72 -13.51
N ALA A 196 -1.61 12.70 -14.09
CA ALA A 196 -1.36 13.26 -15.42
C ALA A 196 -1.99 12.43 -16.56
N THR A 197 -1.97 11.11 -16.41
CA THR A 197 -2.55 10.17 -17.37
C THR A 197 -3.84 9.60 -16.81
N ARG A 198 -4.90 9.60 -17.63
CA ARG A 198 -6.19 9.00 -17.29
C ARG A 198 -6.60 7.98 -18.36
N VAL A 199 -7.04 6.81 -17.90
CA VAL A 199 -7.55 5.73 -18.74
C VAL A 199 -8.92 5.34 -18.21
N GLN A 200 -9.97 5.78 -18.89
CA GLN A 200 -11.35 5.51 -18.50
C GLN A 200 -11.90 4.36 -19.35
N HIS A 201 -12.10 3.21 -18.71
CA HIS A 201 -12.80 2.08 -19.33
C HIS A 201 -14.32 2.28 -19.29
N ALA A 202 -15.04 1.41 -20.00
CA ALA A 202 -16.49 1.38 -19.98
C ALA A 202 -17.02 1.23 -18.55
N LEU A 203 -17.86 2.17 -18.11
CA LEU A 203 -18.65 2.05 -16.90
C LEU A 203 -20.06 1.60 -17.28
N ARG A 204 -20.58 0.63 -16.53
CA ARG A 204 -21.92 0.08 -16.71
C ARG A 204 -22.68 0.24 -15.41
N GLY A 205 -23.93 0.69 -15.50
CA GLY A 205 -24.76 0.78 -14.31
C GLY A 205 -25.97 1.67 -14.46
N SER A 206 -27.04 1.28 -13.78
CA SER A 206 -28.33 1.98 -13.75
C SER A 206 -28.69 2.55 -12.37
N THR A 207 -27.82 2.37 -11.36
CA THR A 207 -28.06 2.84 -10.00
C THR A 207 -27.63 4.31 -9.84
N SER A 208 -28.17 4.99 -8.83
CA SER A 208 -27.80 6.37 -8.52
C SER A 208 -26.30 6.51 -8.20
N HIS A 209 -25.69 5.49 -7.59
CA HIS A 209 -24.25 5.43 -7.36
C HIS A 209 -23.47 5.37 -8.68
N HIS A 210 -23.87 4.51 -9.61
CA HIS A 210 -23.23 4.40 -10.92
C HIS A 210 -23.33 5.68 -11.73
N LEU A 211 -24.47 6.39 -11.68
CA LEU A 211 -24.63 7.68 -12.34
C LEU A 211 -23.68 8.76 -11.77
N LYS A 212 -23.44 8.75 -10.46
CA LYS A 212 -22.45 9.65 -9.83
C LYS A 212 -21.03 9.32 -10.29
N ALA A 213 -20.67 8.04 -10.33
CA ALA A 213 -19.35 7.60 -10.81
C ALA A 213 -19.12 7.95 -12.28
N LEU A 214 -20.13 7.73 -13.14
CA LEU A 214 -20.11 8.12 -14.55
C LEU A 214 -19.91 9.63 -14.72
N LYS A 215 -20.66 10.43 -13.94
CA LYS A 215 -20.53 11.89 -13.99
C LYS A 215 -19.14 12.33 -13.52
N ALA A 216 -18.63 11.80 -12.41
CA ALA A 216 -17.30 12.10 -11.92
C ALA A 216 -16.20 11.70 -12.94
N ALA A 217 -16.36 10.56 -13.61
CA ALA A 217 -15.46 10.13 -14.67
C ALA A 217 -15.47 11.08 -15.87
N ALA A 218 -16.65 11.54 -16.31
CA ALA A 218 -16.77 12.53 -17.37
C ALA A 218 -16.15 13.87 -16.97
N ASP A 219 -16.48 14.38 -15.78
CA ASP A 219 -16.03 15.69 -15.28
C ASP A 219 -14.50 15.75 -15.06
N THR A 220 -13.87 14.62 -14.75
CA THR A 220 -12.41 14.54 -14.53
C THR A 220 -11.60 14.31 -15.81
N MET A 221 -12.27 13.97 -16.92
CA MET A 221 -11.59 13.75 -18.20
C MET A 221 -11.37 15.07 -18.95
N PRO A 222 -10.14 15.32 -19.43
CA PRO A 222 -9.86 16.47 -20.29
C PRO A 222 -10.58 16.37 -21.63
N GLY A 223 -10.98 17.50 -22.20
CA GLY A 223 -11.87 17.53 -23.37
C GLY A 223 -13.31 17.26 -22.96
N SER A 224 -14.29 17.79 -23.69
CA SER A 224 -15.72 17.74 -23.34
C SER A 224 -16.32 16.33 -23.45
N ILE A 225 -15.78 15.37 -22.69
CA ILE A 225 -16.24 14.00 -22.60
C ILE A 225 -17.55 13.97 -21.82
N THR A 226 -18.55 13.34 -22.39
CA THR A 226 -19.88 13.21 -21.78
C THR A 226 -20.05 11.83 -21.14
N VAL A 227 -21.06 11.73 -20.27
CA VAL A 227 -21.49 10.43 -19.72
C VAL A 227 -21.88 9.46 -20.85
N ALA A 228 -22.49 9.96 -21.92
CA ALA A 228 -22.87 9.14 -23.07
C ALA A 228 -21.65 8.54 -23.78
N ASP A 229 -20.53 9.28 -23.88
CA ASP A 229 -19.29 8.78 -24.49
C ASP A 229 -18.72 7.61 -23.68
N ILE A 230 -18.70 7.72 -22.34
CA ILE A 230 -18.20 6.66 -21.45
C ILE A 230 -19.11 5.43 -21.49
N MET A 231 -20.44 5.63 -21.49
CA MET A 231 -21.41 4.54 -21.61
C MET A 231 -21.34 3.87 -22.99
N GLY A 232 -21.02 4.62 -24.05
CA GLY A 232 -20.91 4.12 -25.42
C GLY A 232 -19.68 3.25 -25.69
N LEU A 233 -18.69 3.23 -24.80
CA LEU A 233 -17.49 2.42 -24.96
C LEU A 233 -17.82 0.92 -25.02
N GLY A 234 -17.34 0.22 -26.05
CA GLY A 234 -17.40 -1.23 -26.15
C GLY A 234 -16.33 -1.92 -25.28
N THR A 235 -16.45 -3.25 -25.12
CA THR A 235 -15.39 -4.06 -24.52
C THR A 235 -14.08 -3.87 -25.30
N GLY A 236 -12.96 -3.75 -24.57
CA GLY A 236 -11.66 -3.49 -25.19
C GLY A 236 -11.48 -2.07 -25.72
N HIS A 237 -12.35 -1.12 -25.36
CA HIS A 237 -12.16 0.31 -25.63
C HIS A 237 -12.04 1.11 -24.34
N ALA A 238 -11.34 2.23 -24.41
CA ALA A 238 -11.21 3.19 -23.32
C ALA A 238 -11.11 4.61 -23.88
N ILE A 239 -11.46 5.61 -23.08
CA ILE A 239 -11.09 7.00 -23.35
C ILE A 239 -9.78 7.26 -22.62
N VAL A 240 -8.77 7.69 -23.36
CA VAL A 240 -7.43 7.92 -22.83
C VAL A 240 -7.05 9.39 -22.98
N SER A 241 -6.55 9.97 -21.90
CA SER A 241 -5.92 11.29 -21.86
C SER A 241 -4.51 11.14 -21.31
N VAL A 242 -3.53 11.71 -22.02
CA VAL A 242 -2.12 11.71 -21.65
C VAL A 242 -1.60 13.15 -21.67
N PRO A 243 -0.54 13.47 -20.90
CA PRO A 243 0.08 14.77 -20.96
C PRO A 243 0.83 14.99 -22.28
N ASP A 244 0.91 16.23 -22.73
CA ASP A 244 1.78 16.68 -23.83
C ASP A 244 3.24 16.81 -23.38
N SER A 245 4.12 17.22 -24.30
CA SER A 245 5.55 17.45 -24.01
C SER A 245 5.83 18.48 -22.90
N ARG A 246 4.85 19.33 -22.57
CA ARG A 246 4.91 20.35 -21.52
C ARG A 246 4.19 19.91 -20.23
N GLY A 247 3.65 18.69 -20.20
CA GLY A 247 2.91 18.16 -19.07
C GLY A 247 1.42 18.55 -19.04
N ALA A 248 0.93 19.28 -20.04
CA ALA A 248 -0.48 19.70 -20.09
C ALA A 248 -1.36 18.54 -20.60
N PRO A 249 -2.53 18.30 -19.99
CA PRO A 249 -3.38 17.18 -20.39
C PRO A 249 -3.94 17.37 -21.80
N LEU A 250 -3.77 16.38 -22.67
CA LEU A 250 -4.43 16.35 -23.97
C LEU A 250 -5.91 15.92 -23.83
N PRO A 251 -6.81 16.42 -24.70
CA PRO A 251 -8.20 15.97 -24.72
C PRO A 251 -8.30 14.44 -24.83
N GLY A 252 -9.21 13.86 -24.06
CA GLY A 252 -9.50 12.44 -24.05
C GLY A 252 -9.91 11.95 -25.44
N ARG A 253 -9.35 10.82 -25.87
CA ARG A 253 -9.70 10.17 -27.13
C ARG A 253 -10.10 8.73 -26.90
N SER A 254 -11.14 8.30 -27.60
CA SER A 254 -11.50 6.88 -27.64
C SER A 254 -10.43 6.10 -28.38
N VAL A 255 -9.92 5.04 -27.75
CA VAL A 255 -8.89 4.16 -28.29
C VAL A 255 -9.27 2.70 -28.05
N ALA A 256 -8.84 1.83 -28.95
CA ALA A 256 -8.88 0.39 -28.73
C ALA A 256 -7.71 -0.05 -27.84
N ILE A 257 -7.99 -0.91 -26.87
CA ILE A 257 -7.05 -1.47 -25.92
C ILE A 257 -6.69 -2.88 -26.36
N GLN A 258 -5.40 -3.12 -26.56
CA GLN A 258 -4.88 -4.45 -26.88
C GLN A 258 -4.54 -5.20 -25.59
N ARG A 259 -4.92 -6.49 -25.54
CA ARG A 259 -4.51 -7.38 -24.45
C ARG A 259 -2.99 -7.52 -24.42
N GLY A 260 -2.40 -7.39 -23.24
CA GLY A 260 -0.97 -7.64 -23.02
C GLY A 260 -0.59 -9.08 -23.40
N ARG A 261 0.59 -9.24 -24.01
CA ARG A 261 1.13 -10.54 -24.46
C ARG A 261 2.17 -11.15 -23.50
N LYS A 262 2.54 -10.44 -22.43
CA LYS A 262 3.50 -10.93 -21.44
C LYS A 262 2.78 -11.83 -20.44
N GLU A 263 3.38 -12.97 -20.14
CA GLU A 263 2.96 -13.81 -19.01
C GLU A 263 3.19 -13.05 -17.69
N LEU A 264 2.22 -13.16 -16.78
CA LEU A 264 2.28 -12.55 -15.46
C LEU A 264 2.75 -13.61 -14.46
N CYS A 265 3.84 -13.34 -13.74
CA CYS A 265 4.25 -14.18 -12.62
C CYS A 265 3.62 -13.65 -11.34
N SER A 266 2.81 -14.48 -10.67
CA SER A 266 2.24 -14.15 -9.36
C SER A 266 3.22 -14.53 -8.25
N MET A 267 3.42 -13.60 -7.34
CA MET A 267 4.12 -13.79 -6.07
C MET A 267 3.05 -13.81 -4.98
N GLY A 268 2.80 -14.99 -4.44
CA GLY A 268 1.92 -15.16 -3.28
C GLY A 268 2.54 -14.62 -2.00
N ALA A 269 1.70 -14.29 -1.02
CA ALA A 269 2.18 -14.19 0.35
C ALA A 269 2.80 -15.54 0.73
N CYS A 270 4.08 -15.54 1.13
CA CYS A 270 4.68 -16.73 1.71
C CYS A 270 3.89 -17.06 2.97
N ILE A 271 3.01 -18.07 2.91
CA ILE A 271 2.40 -18.63 4.11
C ILE A 271 3.57 -19.27 4.86
N PRO A 272 4.00 -18.72 6.01
CA PRO A 272 5.01 -19.41 6.79
C PRO A 272 4.43 -20.80 7.12
N PRO A 273 5.20 -21.89 7.02
CA PRO A 273 4.73 -23.18 7.52
C PRO A 273 4.23 -22.95 8.95
N ALA A 274 3.07 -23.53 9.28
CA ALA A 274 2.45 -23.36 10.60
C ALA A 274 3.54 -23.56 11.66
N VAL A 275 3.80 -22.52 12.46
CA VAL A 275 4.81 -22.56 13.50
C VAL A 275 4.36 -23.64 14.48
N VAL A 276 4.96 -24.82 14.37
CA VAL A 276 4.93 -25.82 15.44
C VAL A 276 5.75 -25.18 16.55
N GLU A 277 5.10 -24.73 17.62
CA GLU A 277 5.75 -24.18 18.80
C GLU A 277 6.77 -25.18 19.34
N SER A 278 8.04 -25.00 18.98
CA SER A 278 9.14 -25.76 19.55
C SER A 278 9.89 -24.90 20.56
N ARG A 279 9.27 -24.68 21.74
CA ARG A 279 9.88 -24.22 23.01
C ARG A 279 10.71 -22.91 22.96
N PRO A 280 10.97 -22.24 24.12
CA PRO A 280 11.82 -21.06 24.13
C PRO A 280 13.24 -21.48 23.74
N SER A 281 13.67 -21.09 22.54
CA SER A 281 15.05 -21.23 22.11
C SER A 281 15.89 -20.13 22.75
N THR A 282 17.06 -20.56 23.21
CA THR A 282 18.24 -19.83 23.67
C THR A 282 18.49 -18.55 22.86
N PRO A 283 19.19 -17.50 23.40
CA PRO A 283 19.36 -16.23 22.69
C PRO A 283 19.82 -16.47 21.25
N ASP A 284 19.02 -15.96 20.30
CA ASP A 284 19.23 -16.11 18.86
C ASP A 284 20.71 -15.84 18.52
N ARG A 285 21.36 -16.78 17.82
CA ARG A 285 22.61 -16.47 17.12
C ARG A 285 22.37 -15.26 16.22
N PRO A 286 23.38 -14.40 16.00
CA PRO A 286 23.25 -13.31 15.04
C PRO A 286 22.78 -13.90 13.71
N VAL A 287 21.60 -13.45 13.26
CA VAL A 287 21.03 -13.80 11.96
C VAL A 287 22.11 -13.54 10.93
N ASP A 288 22.45 -14.56 10.12
CA ASP A 288 23.38 -14.39 9.02
C ASP A 288 22.93 -13.18 8.20
N VAL A 289 23.73 -12.11 8.27
CA VAL A 289 23.55 -10.94 7.44
C VAL A 289 23.84 -11.44 6.02
N VAL A 290 22.77 -11.79 5.29
CA VAL A 290 22.85 -12.05 3.86
C VAL A 290 23.61 -10.85 3.29
N PRO A 291 24.79 -11.05 2.69
CA PRO A 291 25.61 -9.93 2.25
C PRO A 291 24.76 -9.09 1.32
N LYS A 292 24.55 -7.81 1.70
CA LYS A 292 23.86 -6.83 0.85
C LYS A 292 24.52 -6.94 -0.53
N ARG A 293 23.80 -7.50 -1.50
CA ARG A 293 24.21 -7.48 -2.91
C ARG A 293 24.57 -6.03 -3.20
N LYS A 294 25.78 -5.76 -3.68
CA LYS A 294 26.17 -4.41 -4.13
C LYS A 294 25.03 -3.92 -5.03
N PRO A 295 24.34 -2.81 -4.69
CA PRO A 295 23.21 -2.36 -5.48
C PRO A 295 23.74 -2.12 -6.89
N ARG A 296 23.31 -2.96 -7.84
CA ARG A 296 23.44 -2.60 -9.24
C ARG A 296 22.63 -1.32 -9.40
N PRO A 297 23.14 -0.31 -10.12
CA PRO A 297 22.42 0.94 -10.22
C PRO A 297 21.08 0.65 -10.87
N TRP A 298 20.01 0.85 -10.10
CA TRP A 298 18.67 0.38 -10.41
C TRP A 298 18.09 1.05 -11.67
N TRP A 299 18.72 2.13 -12.13
CA TRP A 299 18.45 2.86 -13.36
C TRP A 299 18.98 2.22 -14.65
N HIS A 300 19.66 1.06 -14.60
CA HIS A 300 20.16 0.37 -15.81
C HIS A 300 19.19 -0.64 -16.44
N TRP A 301 17.94 -0.71 -15.99
CA TRP A 301 16.98 -1.63 -16.57
C TRP A 301 16.27 -0.96 -17.75
N PRO A 302 16.41 -1.48 -18.98
CA PRO A 302 15.61 -1.00 -20.11
C PRO A 302 14.15 -1.36 -19.79
N LEU A 303 13.36 -0.35 -19.44
CA LEU A 303 11.89 -0.33 -19.39
C LEU A 303 11.27 -1.70 -19.06
N ALA A 304 11.40 -2.12 -17.81
CA ALA A 304 10.71 -3.27 -17.28
C ALA A 304 10.26 -2.93 -15.86
N VAL A 305 9.27 -3.68 -15.37
CA VAL A 305 8.98 -3.89 -13.96
C VAL A 305 7.78 -3.12 -13.42
N GLY A 306 6.68 -3.86 -13.25
CA GLY A 306 5.41 -3.41 -12.68
C GLY A 306 5.10 -4.23 -11.44
N VAL A 307 4.99 -3.61 -10.27
CA VAL A 307 4.39 -4.25 -9.08
C VAL A 307 2.89 -4.03 -9.15
N VAL A 308 2.12 -5.10 -9.27
CA VAL A 308 0.66 -5.04 -9.22
C VAL A 308 0.20 -5.55 -7.87
N LEU A 309 -0.36 -4.67 -7.04
CA LEU A 309 -1.09 -5.07 -5.85
C LEU A 309 -2.50 -5.47 -6.28
N TYR A 310 -2.75 -6.77 -6.38
CA TYR A 310 -4.04 -7.31 -6.85
C TYR A 310 -4.85 -7.83 -5.66
N GLY A 311 -5.87 -7.08 -5.28
CA GLY A 311 -6.82 -7.43 -4.23
C GLY A 311 -8.09 -8.04 -4.82
N ALA A 312 -8.05 -9.26 -5.34
CA ALA A 312 -9.30 -9.94 -5.66
C ALA A 312 -10.11 -10.15 -4.37
N VAL A 313 -11.19 -9.37 -4.21
CA VAL A 313 -12.37 -9.84 -3.48
C VAL A 313 -12.96 -10.94 -4.35
N LEU A 314 -13.15 -12.14 -3.78
CA LEU A 314 -13.79 -13.27 -4.44
C LEU A 314 -15.19 -12.86 -4.97
N ILE A 315 -15.25 -12.34 -6.19
CA ILE A 315 -16.45 -12.41 -7.01
C ILE A 315 -16.53 -13.88 -7.39
N GLY A 316 -17.43 -14.58 -6.70
CA GLY A 316 -17.60 -16.03 -6.79
C GLY A 316 -17.67 -16.51 -8.24
N ASN A 317 -17.03 -17.67 -8.45
CA ASN A 317 -17.17 -18.58 -9.57
C ASN A 317 -18.28 -18.22 -10.57
N MET A 318 -17.89 -17.82 -11.78
CA MET A 318 -18.67 -18.19 -12.94
C MET A 318 -17.84 -19.16 -13.78
N VAL A 319 -18.44 -20.34 -13.93
CA VAL A 319 -18.14 -21.45 -14.82
C VAL A 319 -17.78 -20.98 -16.22
#